data_AF-A0A967LDD6-F1
#
_entry.id   AF-A0A967LDD6-F1
#
_cell.length_a   1.000
_cell.length_b   1.000
_cell.length_c   1.000
_cell.angle_alpha   90.00
_cell.angle_beta   90.00
_cell.angle_gamma   90.00
#
_symmetry.space_group_name_H-M   'P 1'
#
loop_
_entity.id
_entity.type
_entity.pdbx_description
1 polymer ?
#
loop_
_entity_poly.entity_id
_entity_poly.type
_entity_poly.pdbx_seq_one_letter_code
_entity_poly.pdbx_strand_id
1 'polypeptide(L)'
;HDAFRRNLLTRDRPGEEPETVAIDWQIVGTGAIGEELAPLVGVSLQFFEFDIDRAADLDEAAFGAYLQGLEDAGWSGDPRAVRL
;
A
#
# COMPACT_ATOMS: atom_id res chain seq x y z
N HIS A 1 8.50 5.13 -0.02
CA HIS A 1 8.13 6.51 -0.39
C HIS A 1 7.29 6.65 -1.69
N ASP A 2 7.32 5.73 -2.67
CA ASP A 2 6.55 5.87 -3.94
C ASP A 2 5.62 4.68 -4.28
N ALA A 3 5.14 3.96 -3.27
CA ALA A 3 4.28 2.80 -3.45
C ALA A 3 2.82 3.24 -3.62
N PHE A 4 2.46 3.75 -4.80
CA PHE A 4 1.08 4.10 -5.15
C PHE A 4 0.60 3.33 -6.38
N ARG A 5 -0.70 3.40 -6.66
CA ARG A 5 -1.39 2.54 -7.64
C ARG A 5 -0.69 2.38 -8.99
N ARG A 6 -0.07 3.43 -9.54
CA ARG A 6 0.58 3.34 -10.87
C ARG A 6 1.91 2.59 -10.87
N ASN A 7 2.53 2.42 -9.71
CA ASN A 7 3.75 1.64 -9.52
C ASN A 7 3.44 0.21 -9.04
N LEU A 8 2.17 -0.18 -8.97
CA LEU A 8 1.69 -1.51 -8.58
C LEU A 8 0.94 -2.15 -9.75
N LEU A 9 1.55 -3.13 -10.39
CA LEU A 9 1.00 -3.78 -11.58
C LEU A 9 0.51 -5.18 -11.28
N THR A 10 -0.65 -5.54 -11.82
CA THR A 10 -1.12 -6.94 -11.80
C THR A 10 -0.30 -7.77 -12.79
N ARG A 11 0.19 -8.92 -12.33
CA ARG A 11 0.79 -9.96 -13.16
C ARG A 11 -0.09 -11.20 -13.08
N ASP A 12 -0.73 -11.51 -14.20
CA ASP A 12 -1.56 -12.70 -14.34
C ASP A 12 -0.81 -13.77 -15.13
N ARG A 13 -0.65 -14.97 -14.54
CA ARG A 13 -0.12 -16.15 -15.25
C ARG A 13 -1.17 -17.25 -15.32
N PRO A 14 -1.28 -17.98 -16.45
CA PRO A 14 -2.25 -19.07 -16.56
C PRO A 14 -2.04 -20.14 -15.48
N GLY A 15 -3.07 -20.38 -14.66
CA GLY A 15 -3.06 -21.38 -13.59
C GLY A 15 -2.45 -20.91 -12.26
N GLU A 16 -2.11 -19.63 -12.11
CA GLU A 16 -1.64 -19.02 -10.87
C GLU A 16 -2.62 -17.94 -10.39
N GLU A 17 -2.59 -17.63 -9.10
CA GLU A 17 -3.30 -16.48 -8.56
C GLU A 17 -2.67 -15.18 -9.05
N PRO A 18 -3.45 -14.10 -9.29
CA PRO A 18 -2.92 -12.80 -9.66
C PRO A 18 -1.91 -12.28 -8.63
N GLU A 19 -0.75 -11.83 -9.12
CA GLU A 19 0.28 -11.24 -8.29
C GLU A 19 0.30 -9.73 -8.45
N THR A 20 0.54 -9.00 -7.36
CA THR A 20 0.85 -7.56 -7.44
C THR A 20 2.36 -7.39 -7.50
N VAL A 21 2.86 -6.68 -8.52
CA VAL A 21 4.28 -6.42 -8.76
C VAL A 21 4.56 -4.94 -8.60
N ALA A 22 5.45 -4.61 -7.65
CA ALA A 22 5.95 -3.25 -7.47
C ALA A 22 7.10 -2.95 -8.45
N ILE A 23 7.02 -1.78 -9.09
CA ILE A 23 8.02 -1.26 -10.02
C ILE A 23 8.53 0.11 -9.57
N ASP A 24 9.39 0.72 -10.38
CA ASP A 24 9.92 2.07 -10.18
C ASP A 24 10.58 2.28 -8.79
N TRP A 25 11.68 1.56 -8.58
CA TRP A 25 12.43 1.56 -7.33
C TRP A 25 13.39 2.76 -7.17
N GLN A 26 13.24 3.81 -7.96
CA GLN A 26 14.23 4.90 -8.04
C GLN A 26 14.42 5.67 -6.72
N ILE A 27 13.39 5.71 -5.85
CA ILE A 27 13.45 6.35 -4.53
C ILE A 27 13.36 5.37 -3.35
N VAL A 28 13.73 4.10 -3.56
CA VAL A 28 13.75 3.11 -2.48
C VAL A 28 14.77 3.48 -1.40
N GLY A 29 14.38 3.31 -0.13
CA GLY A 29 15.21 3.63 1.02
C GLY A 29 14.63 3.08 2.31
N THR A 30 15.32 3.31 3.43
CA THR A 30 14.80 2.98 4.76
C THR A 30 13.81 4.05 5.20
N GLY A 31 12.57 3.66 5.51
CA GLY A 31 11.51 4.54 6.00
C GLY A 31 10.89 4.05 7.30
N ALA A 32 9.93 4.81 7.83
CA ALA A 32 9.09 4.36 8.93
C ALA A 32 8.19 3.21 8.46
N ILE A 33 7.80 2.31 9.39
CA ILE A 33 7.11 1.06 9.05
C ILE A 33 5.75 1.23 8.34
N GLY A 34 5.12 2.41 8.41
CA GLY A 34 3.87 2.70 7.69
C GLY A 34 4.00 3.78 6.63
N GLU A 35 5.22 4.20 6.29
CA GLU A 35 5.46 5.38 5.45
C GLU A 35 4.91 5.21 4.02
N GLU A 36 4.84 3.98 3.52
CA GLU A 36 4.27 3.64 2.22
C GLU A 36 2.74 3.74 2.14
N LEU A 37 2.01 3.78 3.26
CA LEU A 37 0.55 3.94 3.25
C LEU A 37 0.11 5.32 2.78
N ALA A 38 0.85 6.36 3.20
CA ALA A 38 0.52 7.75 2.87
C ALA A 38 0.49 7.99 1.34
N PRO A 39 1.53 7.62 0.55
CA PRO A 39 1.46 7.75 -0.89
C PRO A 39 0.41 6.81 -1.52
N LEU A 40 0.22 5.58 -1.00
CA LEU A 40 -0.79 4.66 -1.51
C LEU A 40 -2.21 5.25 -1.47
N VAL A 41 -2.61 5.83 -0.34
CA VAL A 41 -3.94 6.41 -0.16
C VAL A 41 -3.99 7.82 -0.76
N GLY A 42 -3.08 8.69 -0.37
CA GLY A 42 -3.09 10.11 -0.72
C GLY A 42 -2.95 10.36 -2.22
N VAL A 43 -2.05 9.64 -2.90
CA VAL A 43 -1.82 9.83 -4.34
C VAL A 43 -2.97 9.25 -5.16
N SER A 44 -3.59 8.15 -4.72
CA SER A 44 -4.79 7.62 -5.39
C SER A 44 -5.97 8.60 -5.32
N LEU A 45 -6.14 9.33 -4.21
CA LEU A 45 -7.13 10.41 -4.12
C LEU A 45 -6.73 11.62 -4.98
N GLN A 46 -5.47 12.03 -4.93
CA GLN A 46 -4.95 13.16 -5.72
C GLN A 46 -5.12 12.95 -7.23
N PHE A 47 -5.01 11.71 -7.70
CA PHE A 47 -5.23 11.35 -9.11
C PHE A 47 -6.66 10.94 -9.46
N PHE A 48 -7.62 11.10 -8.54
CA PHE A 48 -9.03 10.74 -8.75
C PHE A 48 -9.23 9.26 -9.13
N GLU A 49 -8.35 8.38 -8.66
CA GLU A 49 -8.41 6.94 -8.89
C GLU A 49 -9.36 6.23 -7.92
N PHE A 50 -9.82 6.97 -6.90
CA PHE A 50 -10.84 6.58 -5.95
C PHE A 50 -11.72 7.79 -5.61
N ASP A 51 -12.94 7.52 -5.17
CA ASP A 51 -13.91 8.57 -4.79
C ASP A 51 -13.45 9.29 -3.52
N ILE A 52 -13.32 10.62 -3.60
CA ILE A 52 -12.85 11.46 -2.49
C ILE A 52 -13.83 11.47 -1.32
N ASP A 53 -15.12 11.34 -1.59
CA ASP A 53 -16.15 11.29 -0.55
C ASP A 53 -16.05 9.99 0.28
N ARG A 54 -15.27 9.02 -0.21
CA ARG A 54 -14.99 7.73 0.43
C ARG A 54 -13.54 7.60 0.90
N ALA A 55 -12.81 8.70 1.04
CA ALA A 55 -11.41 8.70 1.47
C ALA A 55 -11.18 7.94 2.79
N ALA A 56 -12.09 8.06 3.75
CA ALA A 56 -12.01 7.35 5.02
C ALA A 56 -12.11 5.82 4.85
N ASP A 57 -13.01 5.35 3.99
CA ASP A 57 -13.15 3.92 3.68
C ASP A 57 -11.86 3.37 3.06
N LEU A 58 -11.22 4.16 2.17
CA LEU A 58 -9.96 3.78 1.54
C LEU A 58 -8.83 3.70 2.55
N ASP A 59 -8.70 4.68 3.46
CA ASP A 59 -7.69 4.66 4.53
C ASP A 59 -7.85 3.44 5.43
N GLU A 60 -9.08 3.16 5.89
CA GLU A 60 -9.36 2.05 6.78
C GLU A 60 -9.04 0.70 6.11
N ALA A 61 -9.49 0.51 4.87
CA ALA A 61 -9.24 -0.71 4.12
C ALA A 61 -7.74 -0.91 3.82
N ALA A 62 -7.03 0.14 3.38
CA ALA A 62 -5.60 0.08 3.09
C ALA A 62 -4.79 -0.20 4.35
N PHE A 63 -5.12 0.46 5.46
CA PHE A 63 -4.44 0.24 6.74
C PHE A 63 -4.63 -1.19 7.25
N GLY A 64 -5.85 -1.73 7.21
CA GLY A 64 -6.12 -3.11 7.63
C GLY A 64 -5.36 -4.13 6.78
N ALA A 65 -5.39 -3.98 5.46
CA ALA A 65 -4.66 -4.86 4.55
C ALA A 65 -3.13 -4.77 4.73
N TYR A 66 -2.61 -3.56 4.98
CA TYR A 66 -1.19 -3.35 5.22
C TYR A 66 -0.71 -4.04 6.51
N LEU A 67 -1.48 -3.92 7.59
CA LEU A 67 -1.19 -4.65 8.84
C LEU A 67 -1.18 -6.16 8.62
N GLN A 68 -2.19 -6.70 7.91
CA GLN A 68 -2.22 -8.12 7.58
C GLN A 68 -0.98 -8.54 6.78
N GLY A 69 -0.60 -7.76 5.76
CA GLY A 69 0.60 -8.04 4.97
C GLY A 69 1.90 -7.97 5.78
N LEU A 70 2.00 -7.07 6.76
CA LEU A 70 3.12 -7.01 7.70
C LEU A 70 3.18 -8.27 8.58
N GLU A 71 2.04 -8.71 9.12
CA GLU A 71 1.94 -9.93 9.92
C GLU A 71 2.33 -11.17 9.11
N ASP A 72 1.82 -11.28 7.87
CA ASP A 72 2.16 -12.36 6.94
C ASP A 72 3.66 -12.39 6.59
N ALA A 73 4.30 -11.21 6.56
CA ALA A 73 5.75 -11.06 6.38
C ALA A 73 6.57 -11.27 7.67
N GLY A 74 5.91 -11.59 8.79
CA GLY A 74 6.55 -11.91 10.08
C GLY A 74 6.81 -10.71 10.99
N TRP A 75 6.24 -9.54 10.70
CA TRP A 75 6.30 -8.39 11.60
C TRP A 75 5.28 -8.52 12.73
N SER A 76 5.70 -8.22 13.96
CA SER A 76 4.87 -8.38 15.17
C SER A 76 4.96 -7.16 16.11
N GLY A 77 5.15 -5.96 15.55
CA GLY A 77 5.24 -4.71 16.32
C GLY A 77 3.88 -4.18 16.77
N ASP A 78 3.87 -3.06 17.50
CA ASP A 78 2.61 -2.37 17.84
C ASP A 78 2.01 -1.76 16.56
N PRO A 79 0.77 -2.11 16.16
CA PRO A 79 0.07 -1.50 15.03
C PRO A 79 0.03 0.04 15.08
N ARG A 80 0.09 0.65 16.27
CA ARG A 80 0.17 2.10 16.41
C ARG A 80 1.40 2.70 15.74
N ALA A 81 2.51 1.95 15.66
CA ALA A 81 3.74 2.42 15.02
C ALA A 81 3.59 2.64 13.51
N VAL A 82 2.56 2.05 12.88
CA VAL A 82 2.27 2.21 11.45
C VAL A 82 1.54 3.54 11.15
N ARG A 83 0.92 4.18 12.14
CA ARG A 83 0.20 5.47 11.99
C ARG A 83 0.94 6.67 12.62
N LEU A 84 2.22 6.55 12.93
CA LEU A 84 3.02 7.61 13.56
C LEU A 84 3.48 8.68 12.58
#